data_AF-A0A6J7C0E3-F1
#
_entry.id   AF-A0A6J7C0E3-F1
#
_cell.length_a   1.000
_cell.length_b   1.000
_cell.length_c   1.000
_cell.angle_alpha   90.00
_cell.angle_beta   90.00
_cell.angle_gamma   90.00
#
_symmetry.space_group_name_H-M   'P 1'
#
loop_
_entity.id
_entity.type
_entity.pdbx_description
1 polymer ?
#
loop_
_entity_poly.entity_id
_entity_poly.type
_entity_poly.pdbx_seq_one_letter_code
_entity_poly.pdbx_strand_id
1 'polypeptide(L)'
;MEQELVESGPQPLAGLTIVVTGTMVDFTRDGASEEITSRGGKASGSVSKNTDFVVVGPGAGSKETKAIELGRPILDEAGFKILLSDGPAAALAHLGLA
;
A
#
# COMPACT_ATOMS: atom_id res chain seq x y z
N MET A 1 -15.73 25.84 -9.58
CA MET A 1 -16.02 24.80 -8.56
C MET A 1 -16.20 23.53 -9.37
N GLU A 2 -15.09 22.89 -9.73
CA GLU A 2 -15.13 21.64 -10.48
C GLU A 2 -15.24 20.51 -9.47
N GLN A 3 -16.42 19.91 -9.38
CA GLN A 3 -16.57 18.55 -8.90
C GLN A 3 -17.17 17.75 -10.04
N GLU A 4 -16.30 17.20 -10.87
CA GLU A 4 -16.68 16.12 -11.77
C GLU A 4 -16.54 14.83 -10.98
N LEU A 5 -17.64 14.43 -10.34
CA LEU A 5 -17.80 13.14 -9.69
C LEU A 5 -17.76 12.08 -10.79
N VAL A 6 -16.56 11.56 -11.07
CA VAL A 6 -16.40 10.36 -11.89
C VAL A 6 -17.04 9.20 -11.14
N GLU A 7 -18.10 8.65 -11.72
CA GLU A 7 -18.64 7.35 -11.38
C GLU A 7 -17.53 6.30 -11.52
N SER A 8 -16.89 5.97 -10.42
CA SER A 8 -16.00 4.82 -10.33
C SER A 8 -16.62 3.89 -9.31
N GLY A 9 -16.93 2.65 -9.71
CA GLY A 9 -17.31 1.58 -8.79
C GLY A 9 -16.32 1.48 -7.62
N PRO A 10 -16.67 0.77 -6.52
CA PRO A 10 -15.99 0.86 -5.23
C PRO A 10 -14.48 0.77 -5.42
N GLN A 11 -13.80 1.93 -5.44
CA GLN A 11 -12.36 1.98 -5.65
C GLN A 11 -11.76 1.49 -4.34
N PRO A 12 -11.28 0.24 -4.27
CA PRO A 12 -10.95 -0.38 -3.00
C PRO A 12 -9.75 0.34 -2.36
N LEU A 13 -8.95 1.06 -3.14
CA LEU A 13 -7.76 1.78 -2.70
C LEU A 13 -7.91 3.31 -2.75
N ALA A 14 -9.11 3.84 -3.04
CA ALA A 14 -9.30 5.28 -3.19
C ALA A 14 -8.92 6.06 -1.92
N GLY A 15 -7.96 6.96 -2.07
CA GLY A 15 -7.51 7.84 -0.99
C GLY A 15 -6.55 7.19 0.02
N LEU A 16 -6.25 5.91 -0.12
CA LEU A 16 -5.30 5.21 0.74
C LEU A 16 -3.85 5.53 0.35
N THR A 17 -3.00 5.79 1.33
CA THR A 17 -1.57 6.02 1.11
C THR A 17 -0.78 4.75 1.43
N ILE A 18 -0.17 4.17 0.41
CA ILE A 18 0.64 2.96 0.50
C ILE A 18 2.12 3.33 0.35
N VAL A 19 2.94 2.88 1.29
CA VAL A 19 4.38 3.13 1.27
C VAL A 19 5.11 1.88 0.87
N VAL A 20 5.79 1.92 -0.27
CA VAL A 20 6.60 0.79 -0.74
C VAL A 20 8.05 1.00 -0.31
N THR A 21 8.59 0.04 0.41
CA THR A 21 9.96 0.08 0.93
C THR A 21 10.64 -1.27 0.84
N GLY A 22 11.86 -1.26 0.32
CA GLY A 22 12.64 -2.47 0.09
C GLY A 22 12.89 -2.71 -1.38
N THR A 23 13.68 -3.73 -1.64
CA THR A 23 13.86 -4.26 -2.99
C THR A 23 12.89 -5.42 -3.11
N MET A 24 11.89 -5.29 -3.97
CA MET A 24 11.06 -6.43 -4.36
C MET A 24 11.77 -7.13 -5.52
N VAL A 25 11.68 -8.45 -5.55
CA VAL A 25 12.27 -9.24 -6.65
C VAL A 25 11.34 -9.20 -7.85
N ASP A 26 10.03 -9.18 -7.59
CA ASP A 26 8.99 -9.20 -8.61
C ASP A 26 8.52 -7.81 -9.07
N PHE A 27 8.79 -6.75 -8.29
CA PHE A 27 8.30 -5.40 -8.57
C PHE A 27 9.38 -4.34 -8.46
N THR A 28 9.33 -3.37 -9.38
CA THR A 28 10.10 -2.13 -9.23
C THR A 28 9.29 -1.14 -8.40
N ARG A 29 9.99 -0.20 -7.75
CA ARG A 29 9.34 0.90 -7.02
C ARG A 29 8.32 1.66 -7.89
N ASP A 30 8.63 1.80 -9.17
CA ASP A 30 7.79 2.49 -10.15
C ASP A 30 6.54 1.66 -10.48
N GLY A 31 6.69 0.38 -10.83
CA GLY A 31 5.56 -0.49 -11.14
C GLY A 31 4.61 -0.70 -9.96
N ALA A 32 5.15 -0.78 -8.74
CA ALA A 32 4.32 -0.81 -7.54
C ALA A 32 3.52 0.49 -7.37
N SER A 33 4.16 1.64 -7.63
CA SER A 33 3.51 2.95 -7.58
C SER A 33 2.41 3.09 -8.63
N GLU A 34 2.65 2.62 -9.85
CA GLU A 34 1.67 2.61 -10.93
C GLU A 34 0.46 1.74 -10.59
N GLU A 35 0.68 0.51 -10.11
CA GLU A 35 -0.42 -0.39 -9.72
C GLU A 35 -1.28 0.19 -8.60
N ILE A 36 -0.67 0.84 -7.61
CA ILE A 36 -1.38 1.55 -6.54
C ILE A 36 -2.22 2.70 -7.12
N THR A 37 -1.61 3.52 -7.97
CA THR A 37 -2.24 4.73 -8.52
C THR A 37 -3.35 4.40 -9.52
N SER A 38 -3.15 3.34 -10.32
CA SER A 38 -4.12 2.78 -11.27
C SER A 38 -5.42 2.36 -10.57
N ARG A 39 -5.32 1.93 -9.30
CA ARG A 39 -6.45 1.51 -8.45
C ARG A 39 -7.02 2.62 -7.57
N GLY A 40 -6.54 3.86 -7.73
CA GLY A 40 -6.99 5.04 -6.97
C GLY A 40 -6.24 5.34 -5.67
N GLY A 41 -5.21 4.56 -5.36
CA GLY A 41 -4.35 4.77 -4.19
C GLY A 41 -3.24 5.79 -4.43
N LYS A 42 -2.56 6.19 -3.36
CA LYS A 42 -1.36 7.03 -3.40
C LYS A 42 -0.14 6.24 -2.98
N ALA A 43 0.84 6.11 -3.86
CA ALA A 43 2.14 5.57 -3.50
C ALA A 43 3.04 6.66 -2.89
N SER A 44 3.61 6.41 -1.72
CA SER A 44 4.57 7.29 -1.07
C SER A 44 5.88 6.56 -0.76
N GLY A 45 7.01 7.26 -0.84
CA GLY A 45 8.32 6.68 -0.49
C GLY A 45 8.65 6.71 1.00
N SER A 46 7.80 7.34 1.81
CA SER A 46 8.10 7.65 3.22
C SER A 46 6.94 7.30 4.12
N VAL A 47 7.23 6.55 5.19
CA VAL A 47 6.25 6.24 6.25
C VAL A 47 5.93 7.53 7.02
N SER A 48 4.67 7.91 7.02
CA SER A 48 4.12 9.12 7.64
C SER A 48 2.84 8.80 8.41
N LYS A 49 2.31 9.79 9.15
CA LYS A 49 1.06 9.67 9.91
C LYS A 49 -0.19 9.50 9.02
N ASN A 50 -0.07 9.79 7.73
CA ASN A 50 -1.14 9.59 6.77
C ASN A 50 -0.97 8.28 5.98
N THR A 51 0.01 7.44 6.33
CA THR A 51 0.24 6.17 5.66
C THR A 51 -0.75 5.13 6.17
N ASP A 52 -1.53 4.56 5.27
CA ASP A 52 -2.49 3.51 5.60
C ASP A 52 -1.83 2.14 5.58
N PHE A 53 -0.98 1.86 4.58
CA PHE A 53 -0.28 0.58 4.44
C PHE A 53 1.21 0.79 4.17
N VAL A 54 2.05 -0.08 4.74
CA VAL A 54 3.50 -0.07 4.47
C VAL A 54 3.90 -1.41 3.90
N VAL A 55 4.27 -1.43 2.63
CA VAL A 55 4.78 -2.62 1.97
C VAL A 55 6.29 -2.72 2.18
N VAL A 56 6.74 -3.73 2.93
CA VAL A 56 8.12 -4.00 3.31
C VAL A 56 8.62 -5.21 2.53
N GLY A 57 9.57 -5.00 1.63
CA GLY A 57 10.29 -6.05 0.93
C GLY A 57 11.43 -6.64 1.77
N PRO A 58 11.96 -7.83 1.40
CA PRO A 58 13.10 -8.43 2.07
C PRO A 58 14.30 -7.48 2.11
N GLY A 59 14.87 -7.28 3.31
CA GLY A 59 16.00 -6.38 3.54
C GLY A 59 15.65 -4.91 3.85
N ALA A 60 14.36 -4.56 3.98
CA ALA A 60 13.90 -3.19 4.22
C ALA A 60 13.84 -2.76 5.70
N GLY A 61 14.73 -3.30 6.54
CA GLY A 61 14.65 -3.22 8.01
C GLY A 61 14.43 -1.82 8.58
N SER A 62 15.01 -0.76 7.99
CA SER A 62 14.89 0.61 8.52
C SER A 62 13.50 1.25 8.37
N LYS A 63 12.63 0.74 7.49
CA LYS A 63 11.27 1.28 7.32
C LYS A 63 10.19 0.39 7.93
N GLU A 64 10.49 -0.89 8.09
CA GLU A 64 9.71 -1.80 8.93
C GLU A 64 9.65 -1.27 10.36
N THR A 65 10.81 -0.98 10.97
CA THR A 65 10.86 -0.41 12.34
C THR A 65 10.01 0.85 12.47
N LYS A 66 10.12 1.76 11.48
CA LYS A 66 9.37 3.02 11.50
C LYS A 66 7.85 2.81 11.38
N ALA A 67 7.43 1.80 10.61
CA ALA A 67 6.02 1.43 10.50
C ALA A 67 5.49 0.81 11.80
N ILE A 68 6.29 -0.05 12.45
CA ILE A 68 5.98 -0.61 13.77
C ILE A 68 5.85 0.51 14.81
N GLU A 69 6.82 1.44 14.87
CA GLU A 69 6.80 2.59 15.79
C GLU A 69 5.58 3.50 15.60
N LEU A 70 5.13 3.65 14.34
CA LEU A 70 3.95 4.44 14.00
C LEU A 70 2.63 3.65 14.11
N GLY A 71 2.69 2.36 14.44
CA GLY A 71 1.53 1.46 14.50
C GLY A 71 0.83 1.28 13.16
N ARG A 72 1.58 1.30 12.05
CA ARG A 72 1.02 1.12 10.69
C ARG A 72 1.09 -0.34 10.27
N PRO A 73 0.05 -0.86 9.61
CA PRO A 73 0.05 -2.23 9.12
C PRO A 73 1.13 -2.40 8.05
N ILE A 74 1.96 -3.41 8.26
CA ILE A 74 3.10 -3.75 7.41
C ILE A 74 2.71 -4.94 6.58
N LEU A 75 2.70 -4.77 5.26
CA LEU A 75 2.50 -5.83 4.28
C LEU A 75 3.85 -6.26 3.72
N ASP A 76 4.03 -7.54 3.44
CA ASP A 76 5.14 -8.03 2.64
C ASP A 76 4.79 -8.01 1.13
N GLU A 77 5.66 -8.56 0.29
CA GLU A 77 5.41 -8.64 -1.16
C GLU A 77 4.13 -9.45 -1.49
N ALA A 78 3.85 -10.53 -0.75
CA ALA A 78 2.63 -11.29 -0.92
C ALA A 78 1.41 -10.47 -0.47
N GLY A 79 1.51 -9.79 0.67
CA GLY A 79 0.48 -8.85 1.14
C GLY A 79 0.19 -7.73 0.13
N PHE A 80 1.19 -7.25 -0.59
CA PHE A 80 1.02 -6.29 -1.68
C PHE A 80 0.36 -6.90 -2.92
N LYS A 81 0.76 -8.10 -3.33
CA LYS A 81 0.09 -8.83 -4.44
C LYS A 81 -1.41 -9.05 -4.14
N ILE A 82 -1.76 -9.31 -2.88
CA ILE A 82 -3.14 -9.43 -2.40
C ILE A 82 -3.83 -8.07 -2.38
N LEU A 83 -3.17 -7.02 -1.86
CA LEU A 83 -3.69 -5.65 -1.86
C LEU A 83 -4.08 -5.21 -3.27
N LEU A 84 -3.24 -5.55 -4.25
CA LEU A 84 -3.52 -5.33 -5.65
C LEU A 84 -4.67 -6.24 -6.11
N SER A 85 -4.55 -7.56 -6.05
CA SER A 85 -5.56 -8.45 -6.66
C SER A 85 -6.96 -8.39 -6.02
N ASP A 86 -7.02 -8.32 -4.70
CA ASP A 86 -8.22 -8.60 -3.88
C ASP A 86 -8.64 -7.37 -3.04
N GLY A 87 -7.72 -6.43 -2.78
CA GLY A 87 -7.99 -5.14 -2.13
C GLY A 87 -7.49 -5.02 -0.68
N PRO A 88 -7.79 -3.90 0.01
CA PRO A 88 -7.28 -3.62 1.36
C PRO A 88 -7.85 -4.58 2.42
N ALA A 89 -9.09 -5.04 2.26
CA ALA A 89 -9.69 -5.98 3.20
C ALA A 89 -8.94 -7.31 3.25
N ALA A 90 -8.58 -7.83 2.07
CA ALA A 90 -7.80 -9.06 1.96
C ALA A 90 -6.34 -8.88 2.42
N ALA A 91 -5.75 -7.72 2.15
CA ALA A 91 -4.42 -7.39 2.65
C ALA A 91 -4.38 -7.34 4.19
N LEU A 92 -5.43 -6.80 4.84
CA LEU A 92 -5.59 -6.84 6.29
C LEU A 92 -5.82 -8.27 6.82
N ALA A 93 -6.59 -9.08 6.08
CA ALA A 93 -6.80 -10.49 6.41
C ALA A 93 -5.49 -11.31 6.36
N HIS A 94 -4.60 -11.00 5.42
CA HIS A 94 -3.25 -11.60 5.35
C HIS A 94 -2.42 -11.31 6.60
N LEU A 95 -2.61 -10.14 7.22
CA LEU A 95 -1.98 -9.79 8.49
C LEU A 95 -2.68 -10.40 9.72
N GLY A 96 -3.76 -11.16 9.53
CA GLY A 96 -4.56 -11.72 10.61
C GLY A 96 -5.31 -10.65 11.41
N LEU A 97 -5.55 -9.48 10.83
CA LEU A 97 -6.25 -8.35 11.45
C LEU A 97 -7.76 -8.32 11.10
N ALA A 98 -8.28 -9.39 10.50
CA ALA A 98 -9.68 -9.52 10.07
C ALA A 98 -10.57 -10.20 11.12
#